data_AF-A0A3B9N7U5-F1
#
_entry.id   AF-A0A3B9N7U5-F1
#
_cell.length_a   1.000
_cell.length_b   1.000
_cell.length_c   1.000
_cell.angle_alpha   90.00
_cell.angle_beta   90.00
_cell.angle_gamma   90.00
#
_symmetry.space_group_name_H-M   'P 1'
#
loop_
_entity.id
_entity.type
_entity.pdbx_description
1 polymer ?
#
loop_
_entity_poly.entity_id
_entity_poly.type
_entity_poly.pdbx_seq_one_letter_code
_entity_poly.pdbx_strand_id
1 'polypeptide(L)'
;MVYIKNVSKAKNFSEIRKPNNLCFMEDGIQNSSFQEPADIKLSPAGLSFLASAAKWANFLAIVCFIFIGISAITMVSLIFGASALSLGADEYVTAGALSTFGVLYLLFLAFFCLPIYFLYNFGSKAKKAIENRDTIQLELCLDALKKHYKFIGIMVIITIAFNFMGLVIGVVLGVSDALAGV
;
A
#
# COMPACT_ATOMS: atom_id res chain seq x y z
N MET A 1 -66.75 -21.16 44.34
CA MET A 1 -67.76 -22.18 43.99
C MET A 1 -67.46 -22.66 42.58
N VAL A 2 -66.98 -23.90 42.50
CA VAL A 2 -66.75 -24.82 41.36
C VAL A 2 -67.47 -24.47 40.04
N TYR A 3 -66.76 -24.53 38.89
CA TYR A 3 -67.05 -25.48 37.81
C TYR A 3 -65.97 -25.50 36.71
N ILE A 4 -65.28 -26.63 36.63
CA ILE A 4 -64.44 -27.09 35.52
C ILE A 4 -65.39 -27.78 34.52
N LYS A 5 -65.29 -27.52 33.20
CA LYS A 5 -65.61 -28.56 32.20
C LYS A 5 -65.06 -28.27 30.80
N ASN A 6 -64.35 -29.28 30.29
CA ASN A 6 -64.20 -29.66 28.88
C ASN A 6 -63.08 -29.02 28.06
N VAL A 7 -61.85 -29.43 28.38
CA VAL A 7 -60.90 -29.87 27.35
C VAL A 7 -61.30 -31.30 26.95
N SER A 8 -61.75 -31.50 25.70
CA SER A 8 -61.48 -32.71 24.89
C SER A 8 -62.49 -32.81 23.74
N LYS A 9 -62.13 -32.25 22.58
CA LYS A 9 -62.42 -32.88 21.30
C LYS A 9 -61.39 -32.44 20.26
N ALA A 10 -60.21 -33.03 20.38
CA ALA A 10 -59.26 -33.08 19.27
C ALA A 10 -59.88 -33.88 18.11
N LYS A 11 -59.92 -33.31 16.90
CA LYS A 11 -59.49 -33.99 15.66
C LYS A 11 -59.69 -33.11 14.42
N ASN A 12 -58.63 -33.10 13.61
CA ASN A 12 -58.63 -32.89 12.16
C ASN A 12 -58.91 -31.47 11.62
N PHE A 13 -57.92 -30.60 11.77
CA PHE A 13 -57.70 -29.50 10.81
C PHE A 13 -56.28 -29.56 10.19
N SER A 14 -55.70 -30.76 10.09
CA SER A 14 -54.43 -31.01 9.39
C SER A 14 -54.64 -31.48 7.95
N GLU A 15 -55.88 -31.47 7.44
CA GLU A 15 -56.26 -32.08 6.16
C GLU A 15 -56.91 -31.11 5.16
N ILE A 16 -57.03 -29.82 5.48
CA ILE A 16 -57.69 -28.86 4.60
C ILE A 16 -56.68 -27.80 4.14
N ARG A 17 -55.96 -28.14 3.06
CA ARG A 17 -55.40 -27.24 2.02
C ARG A 17 -53.88 -27.35 1.80
N LYS A 18 -53.48 -28.36 1.02
CA LYS A 18 -52.55 -28.25 -0.13
C LYS A 18 -52.83 -29.44 -1.07
N PRO A 19 -52.47 -29.41 -2.37
CA PRO A 19 -51.95 -28.33 -3.22
C PRO A 19 -52.70 -28.23 -4.57
N ASN A 20 -52.46 -27.17 -5.35
CA ASN A 20 -52.04 -27.27 -6.75
C ASN A 20 -52.15 -25.92 -7.46
N ASN A 21 -51.01 -25.51 -8.04
CA ASN A 21 -50.89 -24.59 -9.15
C ASN A 21 -51.21 -23.12 -8.88
N LEU A 22 -50.37 -22.50 -8.05
CA LEU A 22 -49.75 -21.23 -8.47
C LEU A 22 -48.26 -21.51 -8.69
N CYS A 23 -47.94 -22.09 -9.85
CA CYS A 23 -46.65 -21.85 -10.49
C CYS A 23 -46.81 -20.56 -11.30
N PHE A 24 -47.05 -19.46 -10.60
CA PHE A 24 -46.54 -18.20 -11.12
C PHE A 24 -45.10 -18.20 -10.68
N MET A 25 -44.25 -18.30 -11.68
CA MET A 25 -42.88 -17.87 -11.65
C MET A 25 -42.81 -16.62 -10.76
N GLU A 26 -42.33 -16.82 -9.53
CA GLU A 26 -41.75 -15.76 -8.73
C GLU A 26 -40.28 -15.80 -9.11
N ASP A 27 -40.01 -15.30 -10.32
CA ASP A 27 -38.70 -15.21 -10.91
C ASP A 27 -37.87 -14.23 -10.07
N GLY A 28 -37.16 -14.80 -9.10
CA GLY A 28 -35.73 -14.54 -8.97
C GLY A 28 -35.28 -13.22 -8.37
N ILE A 29 -36.15 -12.41 -7.76
CA ILE A 29 -35.73 -11.20 -7.04
C ILE A 29 -35.92 -11.34 -5.53
N GLN A 30 -35.47 -12.45 -4.93
CA GLN A 30 -35.31 -12.57 -3.47
C GLN A 30 -33.92 -13.10 -3.06
N ASN A 31 -32.94 -13.08 -3.96
CA ASN A 31 -31.56 -13.39 -3.58
C ASN A 31 -30.52 -12.62 -4.38
N SER A 32 -30.67 -11.30 -4.49
CA SER A 32 -29.49 -10.49 -4.26
C SER A 32 -29.33 -10.43 -2.74
N SER A 33 -28.71 -11.45 -2.17
CA SER A 33 -27.95 -11.26 -0.95
C SER A 33 -27.01 -10.09 -1.25
N PHE A 34 -27.44 -8.88 -0.92
CA PHE A 34 -26.54 -7.96 -0.24
C PHE A 34 -26.12 -8.75 1.00
N GLN A 35 -25.13 -9.62 0.80
CA GLN A 35 -24.22 -9.96 1.85
C GLN A 35 -23.70 -8.58 2.23
N GLU A 36 -24.33 -7.94 3.22
CA GLU A 36 -23.63 -6.93 4.00
C GLU A 36 -22.28 -7.57 4.25
N PRO A 37 -21.18 -6.97 3.75
CA PRO A 37 -19.89 -7.61 3.75
C PRO A 37 -19.70 -8.10 5.16
N ALA A 38 -19.69 -9.43 5.35
CA ALA A 38 -19.69 -10.04 6.68
C ALA A 38 -18.70 -9.24 7.49
N ASP A 39 -19.12 -8.60 8.58
CA ASP A 39 -18.27 -7.60 9.24
C ASP A 39 -17.00 -8.32 9.71
N ILE A 40 -15.93 -8.23 8.89
CA ILE A 40 -14.69 -8.97 9.11
C ILE A 40 -13.99 -8.23 10.23
N LYS A 41 -14.36 -8.61 11.46
CA LYS A 41 -13.65 -8.16 12.65
C LYS A 41 -12.31 -8.89 12.68
N LEU A 42 -11.24 -8.12 12.79
CA LEU A 42 -9.91 -8.70 12.95
C LEU A 42 -9.90 -9.61 14.20
N SER A 43 -9.47 -10.85 14.01
CA SER A 43 -9.15 -11.74 15.13
C SER A 43 -8.12 -11.06 16.05
N PRO A 44 -8.15 -11.31 17.37
CA PRO A 44 -7.14 -10.80 18.30
C PRO A 44 -5.69 -11.09 17.86
N ALA A 45 -5.47 -12.22 17.18
CA ALA A 45 -4.17 -12.56 16.60
C ALA A 45 -3.77 -11.62 15.44
N GLY A 46 -4.74 -11.24 14.58
CA GLY A 46 -4.52 -10.30 13.49
C GLY A 46 -4.14 -8.91 13.99
N LEU A 47 -4.74 -8.45 15.08
CA LEU A 47 -4.37 -7.19 15.73
C LEU A 47 -2.94 -7.24 16.29
N SER A 48 -2.51 -8.37 16.85
CA SER A 48 -1.14 -8.57 17.32
C SER A 48 -0.12 -8.48 16.17
N PHE A 49 -0.41 -9.10 15.03
CA PHE A 49 0.45 -9.00 13.84
C PHE A 49 0.51 -7.59 13.30
N LEU A 50 -0.63 -6.89 13.24
CA LEU A 50 -0.67 -5.49 12.84
C LEU A 50 0.13 -4.60 13.80
N ALA A 51 0.09 -4.88 15.11
CA ALA A 51 0.89 -4.19 16.12
C ALA A 51 2.39 -4.35 15.85
N SER A 52 2.83 -5.57 15.55
CA SER A 52 4.22 -5.85 15.18
C SER A 52 4.59 -5.14 13.89
N ALA A 53 3.77 -5.26 12.83
CA ALA A 53 4.00 -4.58 11.56
C ALA A 53 4.11 -3.07 11.72
N ALA A 54 3.28 -2.47 12.58
CA ALA A 54 3.33 -1.04 12.90
C ALA A 54 4.63 -0.60 13.58
N LYS A 55 5.16 -1.42 14.51
CA LYS A 55 6.47 -1.17 15.14
C LYS A 55 7.59 -1.20 14.11
N TRP A 56 7.61 -2.22 13.26
CA TRP A 56 8.60 -2.35 12.18
C TRP A 56 8.49 -1.22 11.15
N ALA A 57 7.27 -0.81 10.79
CA ALA A 57 7.05 0.31 9.87
C ALA A 57 7.60 1.64 10.42
N ASN A 58 7.36 1.93 11.71
CA ASN A 58 7.92 3.12 12.36
C ASN A 58 9.45 3.05 12.44
N PHE A 59 10.01 1.89 12.78
CA PHE A 59 11.46 1.68 12.79
C PHE A 59 12.07 1.94 11.40
N LEU A 60 11.49 1.36 10.36
CA LEU A 60 11.96 1.53 8.99
C LEU A 60 11.83 2.99 8.53
N ALA A 61 10.77 3.69 8.91
CA ALA A 61 10.61 5.11 8.61
C ALA A 61 11.72 5.97 9.24
N ILE A 62 12.10 5.70 10.49
CA ILE A 62 13.19 6.40 11.18
C ILE A 62 14.53 6.11 10.48
N VAL A 63 14.82 4.84 10.16
CA VAL A 63 16.04 4.44 9.46
C VAL A 63 16.15 5.14 8.10
N CYS A 64 15.05 5.19 7.33
CA CYS A 64 15.04 5.87 6.04
C CYS A 64 15.25 7.38 6.19
N PHE A 65 14.68 8.01 7.22
CA PHE A 65 14.89 9.43 7.48
C PHE A 65 16.35 9.75 7.83
N ILE A 66 17.01 8.90 8.63
CA ILE A 66 18.44 9.02 8.94
C ILE A 66 19.27 8.85 7.66
N PHE A 67 18.95 7.85 6.83
CA PHE A 67 19.65 7.59 5.58
C PHE A 67 19.53 8.77 4.59
N ILE A 68 18.34 9.37 4.48
CA ILE A 68 18.09 10.60 3.72
C ILE A 68 18.94 11.75 4.26
N GLY A 69 18.94 11.94 5.59
CA GLY A 69 19.70 13.02 6.23
C GLY A 69 21.19 12.93 5.94
N ILE A 70 21.78 11.74 6.11
CA ILE A 70 23.21 11.50 5.81
C ILE A 70 23.47 11.72 4.32
N SER A 71 22.65 11.15 3.44
CA SER A 71 22.81 11.28 1.99
C SER A 71 22.74 12.75 1.52
N ALA A 72 21.82 13.53 2.09
CA ALA A 72 21.68 14.95 1.78
C ALA A 72 22.93 15.74 2.22
N ILE A 73 23.44 15.49 3.42
CA ILE A 73 24.66 16.14 3.92
C ILE A 73 25.85 15.78 3.02
N THR A 74 26.03 14.50 2.69
CA THR A 74 27.11 14.05 1.80
C THR A 74 27.04 14.74 0.44
N MET A 75 25.86 14.82 -0.17
CA MET A 75 25.70 15.49 -1.47
C MET A 75 25.98 16.99 -1.41
N VAL A 76 25.53 17.67 -0.36
CA VAL A 76 25.86 19.09 -0.15
C VAL A 76 27.38 19.25 0.01
N SER A 77 28.03 18.44 0.84
CA SER A 77 29.49 18.46 1.01
C SER A 77 30.23 18.21 -0.31
N LEU A 78 29.74 17.32 -1.17
CA LEU A 78 30.36 17.06 -2.47
C LEU A 78 30.17 18.25 -3.45
N ILE A 79 29.02 18.89 -3.47
CA ILE A 79 28.77 20.07 -4.33
C ILE A 79 29.71 21.22 -3.93
N PHE A 80 29.79 21.53 -2.63
CA PHE A 80 30.67 22.60 -2.13
C PHE A 80 32.16 22.21 -2.17
N GLY A 81 32.50 20.94 -1.93
CA GLY A 81 33.87 20.42 -1.96
C GLY A 81 34.46 20.32 -3.37
N ALA A 82 33.67 19.90 -4.36
CA ALA A 82 34.08 19.87 -5.76
C ALA A 82 34.40 21.28 -6.30
N SER A 83 33.66 22.29 -5.81
CA SER A 83 33.92 23.69 -6.13
C SER A 83 35.30 24.18 -5.64
N ALA A 84 35.84 23.58 -4.57
CA ALA A 84 37.15 23.92 -4.01
C ALA A 84 38.32 23.16 -4.65
N LEU A 85 38.04 22.03 -5.33
CA LEU A 85 39.06 21.15 -5.93
C LEU A 85 39.31 21.41 -7.42
N SER A 86 38.44 22.19 -8.10
CA SER A 86 38.47 22.49 -9.55
C SER A 86 39.66 23.34 -10.05
N LEU A 87 40.84 23.24 -9.42
CA LEU A 87 42.06 24.00 -9.78
C LEU A 87 42.89 23.32 -10.90
N GLY A 88 42.31 22.46 -11.74
CA GLY A 88 42.99 21.81 -12.86
C GLY A 88 42.18 21.88 -14.17
N ALA A 89 42.77 22.48 -15.21
CA ALA A 89 42.17 22.68 -16.53
C ALA A 89 41.96 21.34 -17.28
N ASP A 90 40.80 20.76 -17.06
CA ASP A 90 40.04 19.76 -17.86
C ASP A 90 38.75 19.35 -17.09
N GLU A 91 38.57 19.83 -15.86
CA GLU A 91 37.50 19.44 -14.92
C GLU A 91 36.20 20.27 -14.97
N TYR A 92 36.06 21.25 -15.87
CA TYR A 92 34.85 22.08 -15.91
C TYR A 92 33.59 21.28 -16.25
N VAL A 93 33.73 20.22 -17.06
CA VAL A 93 32.63 19.29 -17.35
C VAL A 93 32.28 18.45 -16.12
N THR A 94 33.27 18.03 -15.33
CA THR A 94 33.06 17.23 -14.11
C THR A 94 32.46 18.05 -12.97
N ALA A 95 32.88 19.30 -12.73
CA ALA A 95 32.32 20.15 -11.68
C ALA A 95 30.89 20.63 -11.98
N GLY A 96 30.62 21.02 -13.24
CA GLY A 96 29.27 21.39 -13.70
C GLY A 96 28.28 20.22 -13.74
N ALA A 97 28.77 19.03 -14.12
CA ALA A 97 27.98 17.81 -14.03
C ALA A 97 27.68 17.44 -12.57
N LEU A 98 28.68 17.45 -11.67
CA LEU A 98 28.48 17.06 -10.27
C LEU A 98 27.46 17.93 -9.54
N SER A 99 27.47 19.24 -9.80
CA SER A 99 26.50 20.18 -9.21
C SER A 99 25.09 19.95 -9.76
N THR A 100 24.93 19.76 -11.07
CA THR A 100 23.62 19.47 -11.69
C THR A 100 23.06 18.12 -11.21
N PHE A 101 23.90 17.07 -11.19
CA PHE A 101 23.52 15.75 -10.69
C PHE A 101 23.18 15.77 -9.19
N GLY A 102 23.94 16.53 -8.38
CA GLY A 102 23.67 16.68 -6.95
C GLY A 102 22.32 17.34 -6.68
N VAL A 103 21.98 18.41 -7.41
CA VAL A 103 20.67 19.08 -7.29
C VAL A 103 19.53 18.15 -7.73
N LEU A 104 19.69 17.43 -8.85
CA LEU A 104 18.70 16.45 -9.31
C LEU A 104 18.53 15.30 -8.31
N TYR A 105 19.62 14.83 -7.70
CA TYR A 105 19.58 13.79 -6.67
C TYR A 105 18.83 14.27 -5.41
N LEU A 106 19.07 15.51 -4.96
CA LEU A 106 18.33 16.09 -3.83
C LEU A 106 16.83 16.21 -4.12
N LEU A 107 16.45 16.59 -5.35
CA LEU A 107 15.05 16.60 -5.78
C LEU A 107 14.44 15.20 -5.76
N PHE A 108 15.18 14.21 -6.24
CA PHE A 108 14.77 12.80 -6.23
C PHE A 108 14.61 12.28 -4.79
N LEU A 109 15.53 12.66 -3.90
CA LEU A 109 15.50 12.31 -2.48
C LEU A 109 14.26 12.91 -1.79
N ALA A 110 13.90 14.15 -2.12
CA ALA A 110 12.68 14.79 -1.65
C ALA A 110 11.43 14.05 -2.16
N PHE A 111 11.43 13.61 -3.42
CA PHE A 111 10.35 12.78 -3.98
C PHE A 111 10.21 11.43 -3.25
N PHE A 112 11.32 10.77 -2.93
CA PHE A 112 11.34 9.54 -2.14
C PHE A 112 10.94 9.72 -0.67
N CYS A 113 10.89 10.95 -0.16
CA CYS A 113 10.40 11.22 1.19
C CYS A 113 8.89 10.94 1.32
N LEU A 114 8.13 11.04 0.23
CA LEU A 114 6.68 10.79 0.19
C LEU A 114 6.27 9.37 0.63
N PRO A 115 6.80 8.27 0.06
CA PRO A 115 6.45 6.92 0.49
C PRO A 115 6.82 6.64 1.95
N ILE A 116 7.91 7.24 2.44
CA ILE A 116 8.37 7.10 3.83
C ILE A 116 7.38 7.78 4.78
N TYR A 117 6.85 8.95 4.40
CA TYR A 117 5.80 9.62 5.16
C TYR A 117 4.54 8.74 5.28
N PHE A 118 4.13 8.07 4.21
CA PHE A 118 2.99 7.13 4.26
C PHE A 118 3.25 5.96 5.23
N LEU A 119 4.49 5.45 5.27
CA LEU A 119 4.89 4.36 6.16
C LEU A 119 4.86 4.78 7.64
N TYR A 120 5.34 6.00 7.94
CA TYR A 120 5.26 6.58 9.28
C TYR A 120 3.80 6.83 9.71
N ASN A 121 2.97 7.36 8.80
CA ASN A 121 1.55 7.59 9.07
C ASN A 121 0.79 6.27 9.31
N PHE A 122 1.12 5.19 8.59
CA PHE A 122 0.61 3.85 8.87
C PHE A 122 0.97 3.39 10.29
N GLY A 123 2.26 3.43 10.65
CA GLY A 123 2.74 2.97 11.95
C GLY A 123 2.14 3.76 13.13
N SER A 124 1.94 5.08 12.97
CA SER A 124 1.33 5.93 14.00
C SER A 124 -0.17 5.68 14.17
N LYS A 125 -0.92 5.56 13.07
CA LYS A 125 -2.36 5.26 13.08
C LYS A 125 -2.66 3.84 13.56
N ALA A 126 -1.84 2.87 13.16
CA ALA A 126 -1.94 1.48 13.62
C ALA A 126 -1.83 1.38 15.14
N LYS A 127 -0.85 2.07 15.73
CA LYS A 127 -0.64 2.08 17.18
C LYS A 127 -1.87 2.63 17.91
N LYS A 128 -2.40 3.77 17.47
CA LYS A 128 -3.59 4.40 18.05
C LYS A 128 -4.85 3.53 17.88
N ALA A 129 -5.01 2.85 16.76
CA ALA A 129 -6.14 1.95 16.51
C ALA A 129 -6.17 0.78 17.52
N ILE A 130 -4.99 0.25 17.86
CA ILE A 130 -4.86 -0.89 18.77
C ILE A 130 -5.04 -0.46 20.23
N GLU A 131 -4.51 0.70 20.62
CA GLU A 131 -4.68 1.26 21.97
C GLU A 131 -6.15 1.64 22.25
N ASN A 132 -6.83 2.26 21.27
CA ASN A 132 -8.21 2.73 21.45
C ASN A 132 -9.28 1.72 21.03
N ARG A 133 -8.89 0.54 20.50
CA ARG A 133 -9.78 -0.48 19.90
C ARG A 133 -10.81 0.12 18.92
N ASP A 134 -10.38 1.12 18.16
CA ASP A 134 -11.23 1.88 17.25
C ASP A 134 -11.15 1.29 15.83
N THR A 135 -12.28 0.81 15.34
CA THR A 135 -12.42 0.23 14.00
C THR A 135 -12.20 1.26 12.88
N ILE A 136 -12.49 2.54 13.11
CA ILE A 136 -12.27 3.61 12.12
C ILE A 136 -10.77 3.87 11.94
N GLN A 137 -10.01 3.93 13.04
CA GLN A 137 -8.56 4.12 12.96
C GLN A 137 -7.86 2.92 12.31
N LEU A 138 -8.42 1.72 12.52
CA LEU A 138 -7.93 0.49 11.89
C LEU A 138 -8.13 0.52 10.36
N GLU A 139 -9.29 0.96 9.89
CA GLU A 139 -9.57 1.10 8.45
C GLU A 139 -8.66 2.16 7.81
N LEU A 140 -8.53 3.33 8.44
CA LEU A 140 -7.66 4.41 7.95
C LEU A 140 -6.18 4.00 7.90
N CYS A 141 -5.75 3.15 8.83
CA CYS A 141 -4.42 2.58 8.84
C CYS A 141 -4.22 1.64 7.63
N LEU A 142 -5.14 0.69 7.40
CA LEU A 142 -5.07 -0.22 6.25
C LEU A 142 -5.16 0.50 4.90
N ASP A 143 -5.96 1.56 4.81
CA ASP A 143 -6.00 2.41 3.61
C ASP A 143 -4.67 3.12 3.34
N ALA A 144 -3.99 3.61 4.38
CA ALA A 144 -2.65 4.18 4.24
C ALA A 144 -1.62 3.13 3.76
N LEU A 145 -1.73 1.89 4.24
CA LEU A 145 -0.87 0.78 3.80
C LEU A 145 -1.11 0.43 2.33
N LYS A 146 -2.38 0.37 1.90
CA LYS A 146 -2.77 0.15 0.51
C LYS A 146 -2.19 1.23 -0.41
N LYS A 147 -2.28 2.50 -0.01
CA LYS A 147 -1.70 3.63 -0.76
C LYS A 147 -0.19 3.50 -0.90
N HIS A 148 0.51 3.11 0.17
CA HIS A 148 1.96 2.86 0.13
C HIS A 148 2.33 1.78 -0.90
N TYR A 149 1.69 0.61 -0.86
CA TYR A 149 1.98 -0.46 -1.81
C TYR A 149 1.60 -0.13 -3.26
N LYS A 150 0.49 0.59 -3.48
CA LYS A 150 0.15 1.07 -4.82
C LYS A 150 1.22 2.02 -5.37
N PHE A 151 1.71 2.94 -4.55
CA PHE A 151 2.76 3.85 -4.96
C PHE A 151 4.06 3.12 -5.32
N ILE A 152 4.53 2.21 -4.44
CA ILE A 152 5.75 1.42 -4.70
C ILE A 152 5.58 0.53 -5.94
N GLY A 153 4.43 -0.11 -6.13
CA GLY A 153 4.17 -0.95 -7.31
C GLY A 153 4.26 -0.16 -8.61
N ILE A 154 3.66 1.04 -8.67
CA ILE A 154 3.75 1.91 -9.85
C ILE A 154 5.19 2.34 -10.10
N MET A 155 5.94 2.72 -9.06
CA MET A 155 7.35 3.11 -9.16
C MET A 155 8.23 1.97 -9.71
N VAL A 156 8.00 0.74 -9.27
CA VAL A 156 8.74 -0.44 -9.74
C VAL A 156 8.44 -0.73 -11.21
N ILE A 157 7.17 -0.67 -11.63
CA ILE A 157 6.79 -0.85 -13.04
C ILE A 157 7.49 0.16 -13.94
N ILE A 158 7.50 1.45 -13.54
CA ILE A 158 8.20 2.50 -14.28
C ILE A 158 9.70 2.20 -14.36
N THR A 159 10.31 1.79 -13.25
CA THR A 159 11.74 1.45 -13.19
C THR A 159 12.08 0.29 -14.11
N ILE A 160 11.28 -0.77 -14.11
CA ILE A 160 11.47 -1.95 -14.97
C ILE A 160 11.33 -1.56 -16.44
N ALA A 161 10.31 -0.76 -16.80
CA ALA A 161 10.09 -0.31 -18.17
C ALA A 161 11.28 0.51 -18.70
N PHE A 162 11.83 1.43 -17.88
CA PHE A 162 13.02 2.20 -18.21
C PHE A 162 14.26 1.31 -18.38
N ASN A 163 14.47 0.35 -17.47
CA ASN A 163 15.61 -0.57 -17.56
C ASN A 163 15.51 -1.48 -18.79
N PHE A 164 14.31 -1.93 -19.16
CA PHE A 164 14.11 -2.75 -20.34
C PHE A 164 14.39 -1.96 -21.64
N MET A 165 13.90 -0.72 -21.73
CA MET A 165 14.21 0.17 -22.85
C MET A 165 15.72 0.46 -22.93
N GLY A 166 16.35 0.74 -21.79
CA GLY A 166 17.79 0.98 -21.69
C GLY A 166 18.62 -0.24 -22.09
N LEU A 167 18.17 -1.46 -21.75
CA LEU A 167 18.84 -2.70 -22.14
C LEU A 167 18.78 -2.92 -23.66
N VAL A 168 17.62 -2.66 -24.29
CA VAL A 168 17.48 -2.78 -25.75
C VAL A 168 18.41 -1.80 -26.46
N ILE A 169 18.44 -0.54 -26.03
CA ILE A 169 19.34 0.48 -26.59
C ILE A 169 20.80 0.13 -26.32
N GLY A 170 21.13 -0.30 -25.10
CA GLY A 170 22.49 -0.65 -24.70
C GLY A 170 23.06 -1.83 -25.49
N VAL A 171 22.24 -2.83 -25.81
CA VAL A 171 22.64 -3.95 -26.69
C VAL A 171 22.89 -3.46 -28.12
N VAL A 172 22.01 -2.61 -28.66
CA VAL A 172 22.17 -2.08 -30.03
C VAL A 172 23.41 -1.19 -30.15
N LEU A 173 23.62 -0.27 -29.20
CA LEU A 173 24.77 0.64 -29.19
C LEU A 173 26.09 -0.11 -28.88
N GLY A 174 26.07 -1.03 -27.91
CA GLY A 174 27.24 -1.82 -27.55
C GLY A 174 27.71 -2.76 -28.66
N VAL A 175 26.80 -3.27 -29.51
CA VAL A 175 27.17 -4.04 -30.70
C VAL A 175 27.75 -3.14 -31.80
N SER A 176 27.24 -1.91 -31.98
CA SER A 176 27.81 -0.97 -32.96
C SER A 176 29.21 -0.48 -32.60
N ASP A 177 29.51 -0.22 -31.33
CA ASP A 177 30.86 0.19 -30.90
C ASP A 177 31.86 -0.98 -31.01
N ALA A 178 31.41 -2.22 -30.77
CA ALA A 178 32.23 -3.41 -30.95
C ALA A 178 32.55 -3.72 -32.43
N LEU A 179 31.70 -3.30 -33.36
CA LEU A 179 31.92 -3.45 -34.81
C LEU A 179 32.69 -2.27 -35.44
N ALA A 180 32.67 -1.09 -34.82
CA ALA A 180 33.43 0.09 -35.29
C ALA A 180 34.89 0.12 -34.80
N GLY A 181 35.25 -0.75 -33.85
CA GLY A 181 36.61 -0.88 -33.28
C GLY A 181 37.45 -2.05 -33.83
N VAL A 182 36.99 -2.76 -34.87
CA VAL A 182 37.72 -3.80 -35.62
C VAL A 182 37.93 -3.31 -37.05
#